data_AF-A0A847P8E4-F1
#
_entry.id   AF-A0A847P8E4-F1
#
_cell.length_a   1.000
_cell.length_b   1.000
_cell.length_c   1.000
_cell.angle_alpha   90.00
_cell.angle_beta   90.00
_cell.angle_gamma   90.00
#
_symmetry.space_group_name_H-M   'P 1'
#
loop_
_entity.id
_entity.type
_entity.pdbx_description
1 polymer ?
#
loop_
_entity_poly.entity_id
_entity_poly.type
_entity_poly.pdbx_seq_one_letter_code
_entity_poly.pdbx_strand_id
1 'polypeptide(L)' 'MAHYTEGGIRKNLHEKALFKKVDGKWYYVDGEIQKPKPFIRSTDKISRNSPCPCGSGKKYKKCCASA' A
#
# COMPACT_ATOMS: atom_id res chain seq x y z
N MET A 1 -13.98 3.81 2.78
CA MET A 1 -13.38 3.87 4.13
C MET A 1 -14.30 4.70 5.00
N ALA A 2 -14.67 4.19 6.17
CA ALA A 2 -15.47 4.91 7.16
C ALA A 2 -14.60 5.31 8.36
N HIS A 3 -14.90 6.45 8.97
CA HIS A 3 -14.19 6.98 10.13
C HIS A 3 -15.15 7.00 11.33
N TYR A 4 -14.70 6.55 12.50
CA TYR A 4 -15.54 6.51 13.70
C TYR A 4 -14.70 6.72 14.96
N THR A 5 -15.37 7.04 16.07
CA THR A 5 -14.72 7.20 17.38
C THR A 5 -15.34 6.21 18.36
N GLU A 6 -14.49 5.43 19.04
CA GLU A 6 -14.90 4.45 20.04
C GLU A 6 -14.01 4.60 21.27
N GLY A 7 -14.61 4.80 22.45
CA GLY A 7 -13.86 5.04 23.69
C GLY A 7 -12.92 6.25 23.61
N GLY A 8 -13.27 7.28 22.83
CA GLY A 8 -12.43 8.46 22.59
C GLY A 8 -11.29 8.25 21.58
N ILE A 9 -11.11 7.04 21.06
CA ILE A 9 -10.07 6.73 20.07
C ILE A 9 -10.67 6.82 18.66
N ARG A 10 -10.06 7.64 17.81
CA ARG A 10 -10.40 7.70 16.37
C ARG A 10 -9.90 6.45 15.65
N LYS A 11 -10.79 5.77 14.95
CA LYS A 11 -10.52 4.55 14.19
C LYS A 11 -11.04 4.69 12.75
N ASN A 12 -10.46 3.90 11.85
CA ASN A 12 -10.84 3.83 10.45
C ASN A 12 -11.27 2.39 10.12
N LEU A 13 -12.47 2.23 9.58
CA LEU A 13 -12.95 0.98 9.01
C LEU A 13 -12.69 1.01 7.49
N HIS A 14 -11.67 0.27 7.07
CA HIS A 14 -11.38 0.06 5.66
C HIS A 14 -11.87 -1.33 5.24
N GLU A 15 -13.03 -1.38 4.61
CA GLU A 15 -13.61 -2.64 4.13
C GLU A 15 -14.07 -2.52 2.68
N LYS A 16 -14.23 -3.69 2.05
CA LYS A 16 -14.89 -3.87 0.76
C LYS A 16 -16.19 -4.63 1.00
N ALA A 17 -17.30 -3.94 0.84
CA ALA A 17 -18.64 -4.50 1.05
C ALA A 17 -19.12 -5.29 -0.18
N LEU A 18 -19.79 -6.41 0.08
CA LEU A 18 -20.51 -7.23 -0.88
C LEU A 18 -22.00 -6.92 -0.78
N PHE A 19 -22.59 -6.53 -1.90
CA PHE A 19 -24.02 -6.28 -2.01
C PHE A 19 -24.65 -7.22 -3.04
N LYS A 20 -25.88 -7.67 -2.75
CA LYS A 20 -26.70 -8.45 -3.68
C LYS A 20 -27.97 -7.68 -4.00
N LYS A 21 -28.33 -7.63 -5.28
CA LYS A 21 -29.59 -7.06 -5.74
C LYS A 21 -30.63 -8.17 -5.88
N VAL A 22 -31.76 -8.04 -5.19
CA VAL A 22 -32.91 -8.97 -5.27
C VAL A 22 -34.18 -8.13 -5.43
N ASP A 23 -34.97 -8.41 -6.46
CA ASP A 23 -36.22 -7.71 -6.78
C ASP A 23 -36.09 -6.19 -6.79
N GLY A 24 -35.02 -5.69 -7.43
CA GLY A 24 -34.76 -4.25 -7.53
C GLY A 24 -34.15 -3.60 -6.29
N LYS A 25 -34.10 -4.30 -5.15
CA LYS A 25 -33.56 -3.79 -3.88
C LYS A 25 -32.15 -4.30 -3.63
N TRP A 26 -31.30 -3.43 -3.08
CA TRP A 26 -29.94 -3.79 -2.69
C TRP A 26 -29.89 -4.24 -1.23
N TYR A 27 -29.22 -5.36 -0.98
CA TYR A 27 -28.98 -5.91 0.34
C TYR A 27 -27.49 -5.99 0.58
N TYR A 28 -27.04 -5.52 1.74
CA TYR A 28 -25.70 -5.80 2.24
C TYR A 28 -25.64 -7.28 2.61
N VAL A 29 -24.66 -8.00 2.06
CA VAL A 29 -24.48 -9.43 2.30
C VAL A 29 -23.35 -9.64 3.30
N ASP A 30 -22.20 -9.01 3.04
CA ASP A 30 -20.99 -9.18 3.84
C ASP A 30 -20.01 -8.03 3.59
N GLY A 31 -18.93 -7.96 4.35
CA GLY A 31 -17.85 -6.99 4.19
C GLY A 31 -16.49 -7.55 4.57
N GLU A 32 -15.51 -7.42 3.68
CA GLU A 32 -14.15 -7.88 3.94
C GLU A 32 -13.25 -6.71 4.37
N ILE A 33 -12.69 -6.79 5.58
CA ILE A 33 -11.70 -5.82 6.07
C ILE A 33 -10.44 -5.87 5.18
N GLN A 34 -10.16 -4.74 4.54
CA GLN A 34 -8.99 -4.56 3.67
C GLN A 34 -7.76 -4.23 4.53
N LYS A 35 -7.00 -5.26 4.87
CA LYS A 35 -5.70 -5.08 5.53
C LYS A 35 -4.71 -4.44 4.54
N PRO A 36 -3.97 -3.38 4.93
CA PRO A 36 -2.96 -2.81 4.07
C PRO A 36 -1.89 -3.85 3.78
N LYS A 37 -1.64 -4.13 2.50
CA LYS A 37 -0.50 -4.96 2.10
C LYS A 37 0.76 -4.09 2.17
N PRO A 38 1.82 -4.52 2.87
CA PRO A 38 3.07 -3.79 2.85
C PRO A 38 3.61 -3.77 1.42
N PHE A 39 4.11 -2.62 0.99
CA PHE A 39 4.82 -2.51 -0.29
C PHE A 39 6.16 -3.23 -0.16
N ILE A 40 6.37 -4.27 -0.97
CA ILE A 40 7.64 -4.98 -1.07
C ILE A 40 8.33 -4.48 -2.34
N ARG A 41 9.57 -3.99 -2.21
CA ARG A 41 10.37 -3.63 -3.39
C ARG A 41 10.67 -4.89 -4.20
N SER A 42 10.42 -4.83 -5.51
CA SER A 42 10.76 -5.90 -6.45
C SER A 42 12.27 -6.00 -6.71
N THR A 43 12.99 -4.90 -6.50
CA THR A 43 14.43 -4.83 -6.67
C THR A 43 15.14 -4.83 -5.32
N ASP A 44 16.29 -5.49 -5.29
CA ASP A 44 17.17 -5.44 -4.14
C ASP A 44 17.55 -3.99 -3.82
N LYS A 45 17.66 -3.72 -2.53
CA LYS A 45 18.08 -2.41 -2.04
C LYS A 45 19.54 -2.16 -2.46
N ILE A 46 19.73 -1.36 -3.50
CA ILE A 46 21.06 -0.94 -3.93
C ILE A 46 21.69 -0.06 -2.83
N SER A 47 22.83 -0.51 -2.30
CA SER A 47 23.59 0.29 -1.33
C SER A 47 24.22 1.52 -2.00
N ARG A 48 24.19 2.65 -1.29
CA ARG A 48 24.77 3.94 -1.75
C ARG A 48 26.24 3.84 -2.16
N ASN A 49 27.01 2.92 -1.58
CA ASN A 49 28.43 2.74 -1.86
C ASN A 49 28.73 1.66 -2.90
N SER A 50 27.75 0.85 -3.32
CA SER A 50 27.92 -0.16 -4.35
C SER A 50 28.24 0.45 -5.71
N PRO A 51 28.88 -0.30 -6.63
CA PRO A 51 29.01 0.10 -8.03
C PRO A 51 27.63 0.45 -8.63
N CYS A 52 27.58 1.51 -9.44
CA CYS A 52 26.34 1.96 -10.05
C CYS A 52 25.91 1.00 -11.19
N PRO A 53 24.64 0.53 -11.23
CA PRO A 53 24.18 -0.43 -12.22
C PRO A 53 24.14 0.11 -13.66
N CYS A 54 24.34 1.42 -13.87
CA CYS A 54 24.43 2.02 -15.20
C CYS A 54 25.77 1.79 -15.91
N GLY A 55 26.71 1.08 -15.30
CA GLY A 55 28.01 0.76 -15.90
C GLY A 55 29.04 1.88 -15.87
N SER A 56 28.76 2.99 -15.16
CA SER A 56 29.67 4.15 -15.11
C SER A 56 30.96 3.95 -14.31
N GLY A 57 31.11 2.81 -13.61
CA GLY A 57 32.22 2.55 -12.69
C GLY A 57 32.20 3.38 -11.39
N LYS A 58 31.26 4.33 -11.23
CA LYS A 58 31.13 5.18 -10.04
C LYS A 58 30.30 4.49 -8.95
N LYS A 59 30.47 4.91 -7.69
CA LYS A 59 29.56 4.51 -6.59
C LYS A 59 28.15 5.04 -6.87
N TYR A 60 27.10 4.27 -6.55
CA TYR A 60 25.70 4.61 -6.82
C TYR A 60 25.33 6.03 -6.33
N LYS A 61 25.75 6.41 -5.12
CA LYS A 61 25.53 7.76 -4.53
C LYS A 61 26.20 8.93 -5.27
N LYS A 62 27.15 8.66 -6.17
CA LYS A 62 27.87 9.66 -6.98
C LYS A 62 27.49 9.54 -8.47
N CYS A 63 26.42 8.81 -8.79
CA CYS A 63 25.94 8.58 -10.14
C CYS A 63 24.40 8.58 -10.15
N CYS A 64 23.71 7.47 -10.40
CA CYS A 64 22.25 7.47 -10.55
C CYS A 64 21.45 7.85 -9.29
N ALA A 65 22.06 7.90 -8.10
CA ALA A 65 21.41 8.36 -6.87
C ALA A 65 21.85 9.75 -6.40
N SER A 66 22.67 10.47 -7.17
CA SER A 66 22.80 11.91 -6.97
C SER A 66 21.61 12.57 -7.66
N ALA A 67 20.67 13.04 -6.84
CA ALA A 67 19.81 14.15 -7.23
C ALA A 67 20.69 15.38 -7.53
#